data_AF-A0A7W0R2R7-F1
#
_entry.id   AF-A0A7W0R2R7-F1
#
_cell.length_a   1.000
_cell.length_b   1.000
_cell.length_c   1.000
_cell.angle_alpha   90.00
_cell.angle_beta   90.00
_cell.angle_gamma   90.00
#
_symmetry.space_group_name_H-M   'P 1'
#
loop_
_entity.id
_entity.type
_entity.pdbx_description
1 polymer ?
#
loop_
_entity_poly.entity_id
_entity_poly.type
_entity_poly.pdbx_seq_one_letter_code
_entity_poly.pdbx_strand_id
1 'polypeptide(L)' 'MPDVDPERPHDSGVAEDAPSTMQVEGAHQLAADARPQLDGKGFTDEQIRKWADAYISEEGSGDVTSFVAWIDQKQDKD' A
#
# COMPACT_ATOMS: atom_id res chain seq x y z
N MET A 1 11.97 36.35 -28.14
CA MET A 1 12.57 35.86 -26.89
C MET A 1 11.96 34.49 -26.66
N PRO A 2 12.71 33.39 -26.64
CA PRO A 2 12.11 32.07 -26.47
C PRO A 2 11.70 31.87 -25.01
N ASP A 3 10.46 31.43 -24.82
CA ASP A 3 9.87 30.94 -23.58
C ASP A 3 10.77 29.90 -22.91
N VAL A 4 11.07 30.10 -21.64
CA VAL A 4 11.60 29.06 -20.76
C VAL A 4 10.45 28.11 -20.44
N ASP A 5 10.31 27.04 -21.21
CA ASP A 5 9.59 25.86 -20.77
C ASP A 5 10.50 25.17 -19.74
N PRO A 6 10.17 25.14 -18.44
CA PRO A 6 10.96 24.35 -17.51
C PRO A 6 10.75 22.88 -17.90
N GLU A 7 11.79 22.27 -18.47
CA GLU A 7 11.83 20.83 -18.72
C GLU A 7 11.36 20.13 -17.44
N ARG A 8 10.20 19.47 -17.53
CA ARG A 8 9.72 18.63 -16.44
C ARG A 8 10.82 17.61 -16.12
N PRO A 9 11.04 17.27 -14.84
CA PRO A 9 12.14 16.43 -14.39
C PRO A 9 11.91 14.95 -14.74
N HIS A 10 11.56 14.64 -15.99
CA HIS A 10 11.39 13.28 -16.49
C HIS A 10 12.69 12.66 -17.01
N ASP A 11 13.82 13.39 -16.96
CA ASP A 11 15.13 12.92 -17.45
C ASP A 11 16.11 12.60 -16.32
N SER A 12 15.64 11.90 -15.29
CA SER A 12 16.52 11.19 -14.38
C SER A 12 15.93 9.81 -14.22
N GLY A 13 16.61 8.78 -14.74
CA GLY A 13 16.24 7.36 -14.63
C GLY A 13 16.25 6.85 -13.20
N VAL A 14 15.52 7.51 -12.31
CA VAL A 14 15.23 7.09 -10.95
C VAL A 14 14.09 6.10 -11.10
N ALA A 15 14.36 4.83 -10.84
CA ALA A 15 13.29 3.92 -10.49
C ALA A 15 12.63 4.52 -9.25
N GLU A 16 11.45 5.10 -9.41
CA GLU A 16 10.63 5.59 -8.31
C GLU A 16 10.04 4.36 -7.60
N ASP A 17 10.90 3.62 -6.92
CA ASP A 17 10.55 2.50 -6.03
C ASP A 17 10.08 3.02 -4.65
N ALA A 18 9.79 4.32 -4.56
CA ALA A 18 9.15 4.91 -3.40
C ALA A 18 7.62 4.79 -3.59
N PRO A 19 6.87 4.30 -2.58
CA PRO A 19 5.43 4.25 -2.69
C PRO A 19 4.90 5.66 -2.94
N SER A 20 4.09 5.79 -3.99
CA SER A 20 3.40 7.04 -4.32
C SER A 20 2.53 7.48 -3.13
N THR A 21 2.31 8.78 -2.95
CA THR A 21 1.46 9.29 -1.86
C THR A 21 0.07 8.64 -1.86
N MET A 22 -0.49 8.38 -3.04
CA MET A 22 -1.75 7.63 -3.20
C MET A 22 -1.69 6.20 -2.65
N GLN A 23 -0.55 5.52 -2.76
CA GLN A 23 -0.36 4.17 -2.23
C GLN A 23 -0.32 4.18 -0.70
N VAL A 24 0.36 5.15 -0.11
CA VAL A 24 0.41 5.32 1.37
C VAL A 24 -0.98 5.63 1.93
N GLU A 25 -1.72 6.54 1.29
CA GLU A 25 -3.09 6.86 1.69
C GLU A 25 -4.02 5.64 1.51
N GLY A 26 -3.85 4.88 0.43
CA GLY A 26 -4.56 3.63 0.19
C GLY A 26 -4.30 2.56 1.26
N ALA A 27 -3.04 2.36 1.65
CA ALA A 27 -2.65 1.41 2.70
C ALA A 27 -3.25 1.78 4.06
N HIS A 28 -3.21 3.07 4.42
CA HIS A 28 -3.77 3.54 5.68
C HIS A 28 -5.30 3.38 5.72
N GLN A 29 -5.98 3.72 4.63
CA GLN A 29 -7.43 3.53 4.51
C GLN A 29 -7.81 2.04 4.58
N LEU A 30 -7.09 1.20 3.84
CA LEU A 30 -7.30 -0.24 3.84
C LEU A 30 -7.10 -0.87 5.23
N ALA A 31 -6.06 -0.43 5.96
CA ALA A 31 -5.82 -0.85 7.33
C ALA A 31 -6.98 -0.46 8.28
N ALA A 32 -7.50 0.76 8.15
CA ALA A 32 -8.63 1.24 8.95
C ALA A 32 -9.91 0.44 8.66
N ASP A 33 -10.20 0.17 7.40
CA ASP A 33 -11.41 -0.55 6.98
C ASP A 33 -11.34 -2.05 7.32
N ALA A 34 -10.14 -2.64 7.29
CA ALA A 34 -9.91 -4.04 7.63
C ALA A 34 -9.82 -4.29 9.15
N ARG A 35 -9.56 -3.25 9.95
CA ARG A 35 -9.41 -3.32 11.40
C ARG A 35 -10.48 -4.17 12.11
N PRO A 36 -11.80 -3.93 11.94
CA PRO A 36 -12.81 -4.73 12.65
C PRO A 36 -12.77 -6.22 12.33
N GLN A 37 -12.32 -6.60 11.13
CA GLN A 37 -12.21 -8.01 10.74
C GLN A 37 -10.93 -8.66 11.29
N LEU A 38 -9.82 -7.93 11.24
CA LEU A 38 -8.51 -8.42 11.67
C LEU A 38 -8.33 -8.37 13.21
N ASP A 39 -8.95 -7.41 13.89
CA ASP A 39 -9.01 -7.36 15.36
C ASP A 39 -9.72 -8.60 15.91
N GLY A 40 -10.81 -9.03 15.28
CA GLY A 40 -11.50 -10.29 15.60
C GLY A 40 -10.65 -11.55 15.38
N LYS A 41 -9.59 -11.46 14.57
CA LYS A 41 -8.57 -12.51 14.36
C LYS A 41 -7.35 -12.36 15.30
N GLY A 42 -7.34 -11.36 16.18
CA GLY A 42 -6.26 -11.12 17.14
C GLY A 42 -5.09 -10.27 16.62
N PHE A 43 -5.25 -9.60 15.48
CA PHE A 43 -4.23 -8.69 14.97
C PHE A 43 -4.27 -7.36 15.71
N THR A 44 -3.10 -6.84 16.05
CA THR A 44 -2.95 -5.48 16.59
C THR A 44 -3.01 -4.43 15.49
N ASP A 45 -3.36 -3.19 15.83
CA ASP A 45 -3.35 -2.05 14.90
C ASP A 45 -2.02 -1.88 14.16
N GLU A 46 -0.90 -2.11 14.85
CA GLU A 46 0.43 -2.02 14.24
C GLU A 46 0.65 -3.13 13.21
N GLN A 47 0.24 -4.36 13.52
CA GLN A 47 0.33 -5.46 12.56
C GLN A 47 -0.55 -5.22 11.34
N ILE A 48 -1.77 -4.73 11.55
CA ILE A 48 -2.71 -4.44 10.44
C ILE A 48 -2.11 -3.41 9.48
N ARG A 49 -1.48 -2.35 10.02
CA ARG A 49 -0.78 -1.35 9.18
C ARG A 49 0.37 -1.96 8.40
N LYS A 50 1.26 -2.71 9.06
CA LYS A 50 2.39 -3.38 8.41
C LYS A 50 1.94 -4.32 7.29
N TRP A 51 0.86 -5.06 7.51
CA TRP A 51 0.27 -5.92 6.50
C TRP A 51 -0.34 -5.12 5.34
N ALA A 52 -1.03 -4.01 5.61
CA ALA A 52 -1.62 -3.17 4.57
C ALA A 52 -0.54 -2.49 3.71
N ASP A 53 0.53 -1.98 4.32
CA ASP A 53 1.70 -1.47 3.60
C ASP A 53 2.28 -2.56 2.69
N ALA A 54 2.53 -3.75 3.22
CA ALA A 54 3.06 -4.87 2.45
C ALA A 54 2.14 -5.30 1.30
N TYR A 55 0.82 -5.31 1.54
CA TYR A 55 -0.18 -5.63 0.52
C TYR A 55 -0.18 -4.62 -0.62
N ILE A 56 -0.18 -3.32 -0.31
CA ILE A 56 -0.14 -2.27 -1.33
C ILE A 56 1.20 -2.25 -2.06
N SER A 57 2.31 -2.54 -1.39
CA SER A 57 3.61 -2.69 -2.05
C SER A 57 3.66 -3.87 -3.02
N GLU A 58 3.00 -4.99 -2.70
CA GLU A 58 3.01 -6.20 -3.56
C GLU A 58 1.95 -6.13 -4.67
N GLU A 59 0.72 -5.77 -4.33
CA GLU A 59 -0.45 -5.82 -5.23
C GLU A 59 -0.78 -4.44 -5.87
N GLY A 60 -0.18 -3.36 -5.36
CA GLY A 60 -0.39 -1.99 -5.84
C GLY A 60 -1.69 -1.33 -5.40
N SER A 61 -2.76 -2.11 -5.24
CA SER A 61 -4.09 -1.67 -4.79
C SER A 61 -4.99 -2.86 -4.43
N GLY A 62 -6.03 -2.62 -3.65
CA GLY A 62 -7.08 -3.62 -3.45
C GLY A 62 -8.10 -3.21 -2.39
N ASP A 63 -9.06 -4.10 -2.15
CA ASP A 63 -10.12 -3.94 -1.16
C ASP A 63 -9.89 -4.80 0.09
N VAL A 64 -10.68 -4.57 1.14
CA VAL A 64 -10.55 -5.28 2.43
C VAL A 64 -10.68 -6.79 2.28
N THR A 65 -11.58 -7.29 1.42
CA THR A 65 -11.76 -8.74 1.24
C THR A 65 -10.53 -9.37 0.60
N SER A 66 -10.01 -8.75 -0.46
CA SER A 66 -8.78 -9.18 -1.14
C SER A 66 -7.57 -9.12 -0.18
N PHE A 67 -7.47 -8.08 0.63
CA PHE A 67 -6.43 -7.92 1.65
C PHE A 67 -6.46 -9.00 2.74
N VAL A 68 -7.63 -9.27 3.31
CA VAL A 68 -7.79 -10.32 4.35
C VAL A 68 -7.49 -11.70 3.77
N ALA A 69 -7.97 -11.99 2.56
CA ALA A 69 -7.68 -13.25 1.89
C ALA A 69 -6.19 -13.40 1.57
N TRP A 70 -5.50 -12.31 1.23
CA TRP A 70 -4.06 -12.31 1.02
C TRP A 70 -3.27 -12.57 2.31
N ILE A 71 -3.68 -11.99 3.44
CA ILE A 71 -3.08 -12.31 4.76
C ILE A 71 -3.26 -13.80 5.07
N ASP A 72 -4.47 -14.34 4.90
CA ASP A 72 -4.75 -15.76 5.17
C ASP A 72 -3.86 -16.68 4.31
N GLN A 73 -3.66 -16.33 3.03
CA GLN A 73 -2.76 -17.07 2.14
C GLN A 73 -1.28 -16.99 2.56
N LYS A 74 -0.82 -15.86 3.11
CA LYS A 74 0.57 -15.74 3.59
C LYS A 74 0.77 -16.51 4.89
N GLN A 75 -0.21 -16.57 5.78
CA GLN A 75 -0.14 -17.33 7.03
C GLN A 75 -0.17 -18.86 6.82
N ASP A 76 -0.85 -19.36 5.78
CA ASP A 76 -0.88 -20.80 5.46
C ASP A 76 0.46 -21.32 4.88
N LYS A 77 1.32 -20.41 4.41
CA LYS A 77 2.63 -20.75 3.83
C LYS A 77 3.79 -20.74 4.83
N ASP A 78 3.54 -20.41 6.08
CA ASP A 78 4.52 -20.39 7.20
C ASP A 78 4.31 -21.61 8.12
#